data_AF-D4AIP9-F1
#
_entry.id   AF-D4AIP9-F1
#
_cell.length_a   1.000
_cell.length_b   1.000
_cell.length_c   1.000
_cell.angle_alpha   90.00
_cell.angle_beta   90.00
_cell.angle_gamma   90.00
#
_symmetry.space_group_name_H-M   'P 1'
#
loop_
_entity.id
_entity.type
_entity.pdbx_description
1 polymer ?
#
loop_
_entity_poly.entity_id
_entity_poly.type
_entity_poly.pdbx_seq_one_letter_code
_entity_poly.pdbx_strand_id
1 'polypeptide(L)'
;MALSGILNKRVTAYRADENELEDDFSSSEELNTLSSEDDEDEDENDESENEETPDNTSSEDDGDNDIKSSLSQISFGALAKAQQSLGPLKKGAKRKHGSEEEEEEEENNTNTKYKKSKSDALNELRERIRRAKEEKASKSERSRDSELLDKKHKEARSSKHAPAVQSSKYAVSRRRVVVDGENVAQAKSRDPRFDSAVQSYSHGVKSSSYSTSHSDLAAAKNYAFLNEYRDAELKELEEKLRRSKEDDEKARLKKMITSMKDRKRAMENRERERQVLAKHRKKERELIKEGKKEKAWFLKKADLKKEALKEKYESMGAKERQKGIERRRKKVASKEKKEMPRSRRIVEG
;
A
#
# COMPACT_ATOMS: atom_id res chain seq x y z
N MET A 1 16.01 -51.30 -20.51
CA MET A 1 15.68 -49.91 -20.89
C MET A 1 14.74 -49.30 -19.85
N ALA A 2 15.22 -48.58 -18.82
CA ALA A 2 14.34 -47.91 -17.85
C ALA A 2 15.06 -46.87 -16.95
N LEU A 3 15.90 -45.99 -17.54
CA LEU A 3 16.66 -44.98 -16.77
C LEU A 3 16.05 -43.55 -16.81
N SER A 4 14.86 -43.36 -17.38
CA SER A 4 14.26 -42.04 -17.59
C SER A 4 13.51 -41.46 -16.38
N GLY A 5 13.33 -42.20 -15.29
CA GLY A 5 12.50 -41.78 -14.15
C GLY A 5 13.20 -40.94 -13.06
N ILE A 6 14.53 -40.83 -13.08
CA ILE A 6 15.30 -40.26 -11.96
C ILE A 6 15.52 -38.74 -12.10
N LEU A 7 15.34 -38.17 -13.31
CA LEU A 7 15.62 -36.75 -13.58
C LEU A 7 14.48 -35.77 -13.19
N ASN A 8 13.29 -36.26 -12.83
CA ASN A 8 12.14 -35.41 -12.50
C ASN A 8 11.93 -35.17 -10.99
N LYS A 9 12.90 -35.52 -10.13
CA LYS A 9 12.85 -35.16 -8.71
C LYS A 9 13.27 -33.69 -8.56
N ARG A 10 12.30 -32.81 -8.26
CA ARG A 10 12.58 -31.47 -7.73
C ARG A 10 13.39 -31.60 -6.45
N VAL A 11 14.68 -31.32 -6.52
CA VAL A 11 15.57 -31.16 -5.37
C VAL A 11 15.20 -29.84 -4.71
N THR A 12 14.50 -29.89 -3.59
CA THR A 12 14.41 -28.75 -2.68
C THR A 12 15.75 -28.67 -1.95
N ALA A 13 16.45 -27.54 -2.07
CA ALA A 13 17.72 -27.33 -1.39
C ALA A 13 17.54 -27.48 0.13
N TYR A 14 18.24 -28.47 0.70
CA TYR A 14 18.47 -28.57 2.14
C TYR A 14 19.34 -27.38 2.54
N ARG A 15 18.82 -26.46 3.36
CA ARG A 15 19.60 -25.37 3.94
C ARG A 15 20.13 -25.87 5.28
N ALA A 16 21.40 -26.24 5.30
CA ALA A 16 22.08 -26.68 6.51
C ALA A 16 22.11 -25.54 7.56
N ASP A 17 21.73 -25.90 8.78
CA ASP A 17 22.08 -25.35 10.09
C ASP A 17 22.60 -23.91 10.17
N GLU A 18 21.77 -23.04 10.74
CA GLU A 18 22.11 -22.16 11.89
C GLU A 18 20.94 -21.20 12.26
N ASN A 19 19.84 -21.19 11.49
CA ASN A 19 18.68 -20.30 11.71
C ASN A 19 17.32 -21.01 11.97
N GLU A 20 17.28 -22.30 12.30
CA GLU A 20 16.01 -23.05 12.46
C GLU A 20 15.11 -22.55 13.61
N LEU A 21 15.65 -21.75 14.53
CA LEU A 21 14.83 -21.10 15.56
C LEU A 21 14.24 -19.74 15.13
N GLU A 22 14.58 -19.22 13.94
CA GLU A 22 14.18 -17.88 13.49
C GLU A 22 12.85 -17.87 12.72
N ASP A 23 12.53 -18.94 11.99
CA ASP A 23 11.29 -19.05 11.21
C ASP A 23 10.07 -19.40 12.08
N ASP A 24 10.27 -20.04 13.24
CA ASP A 24 9.17 -20.47 14.11
C ASP A 24 8.61 -19.36 15.02
N PHE A 25 9.26 -18.18 15.01
CA PHE A 25 8.78 -16.95 15.64
C PHE A 25 8.23 -15.92 14.64
N SER A 26 8.45 -16.11 13.34
CA SER A 26 7.92 -15.22 12.28
C SER A 26 6.40 -15.40 12.07
N SER A 27 5.83 -16.51 12.55
CA SER A 27 4.39 -16.79 12.54
C SER A 27 3.57 -15.97 13.55
N SER A 28 4.13 -14.91 14.14
CA SER A 28 3.42 -14.00 15.04
C SER A 28 2.27 -13.24 14.38
N GLU A 29 2.24 -13.18 13.04
CA GLU A 29 1.12 -12.61 12.29
C GLU A 29 -0.13 -13.50 12.34
N GLU A 30 0.02 -14.82 12.54
CA GLU A 30 -1.12 -15.75 12.51
C GLU A 30 -1.78 -16.03 13.88
N LEU A 31 -1.24 -15.52 14.98
CA LEU A 31 -2.01 -15.44 16.23
C LEU A 31 -3.00 -14.27 16.20
N ASN A 32 -2.88 -13.37 15.21
CA ASN A 32 -3.73 -12.21 15.07
C ASN A 32 -4.93 -12.46 14.14
N THR A 33 -4.93 -13.50 13.30
CA THR A 33 -6.12 -13.88 12.49
C THR A 33 -7.21 -14.58 13.32
N LEU A 34 -6.90 -14.98 14.56
CA LEU A 34 -7.68 -15.87 15.42
C LEU A 34 -8.97 -15.32 16.05
N SER A 35 -9.49 -14.19 15.57
CA SER A 35 -10.76 -13.61 16.04
C SER A 35 -11.75 -13.27 14.91
N SER A 36 -11.44 -13.63 13.66
CA SER A 36 -12.31 -13.36 12.50
C SER A 36 -12.61 -14.60 11.64
N GLU A 37 -12.23 -15.78 12.09
CA GLU A 37 -12.26 -17.04 11.33
C GLU A 37 -12.74 -18.17 12.25
N ASP A 38 -14.01 -18.10 12.69
CA ASP A 38 -14.84 -19.16 13.31
C ASP A 38 -16.08 -18.43 13.87
N ASP A 39 -17.06 -18.14 13.01
CA ASP A 39 -18.48 -17.88 13.36
C ASP A 39 -19.26 -17.96 12.02
N GLU A 40 -19.10 -19.11 11.35
CA GLU A 40 -20.08 -19.63 10.42
C GLU A 40 -20.77 -20.76 11.19
N ASP A 41 -22.11 -20.79 11.17
CA ASP A 41 -23.00 -21.76 11.81
C ASP A 41 -23.49 -21.40 13.23
N GLU A 42 -24.60 -20.64 13.28
CA GLU A 42 -25.78 -20.96 14.11
C GLU A 42 -26.93 -20.00 13.73
N ASP A 43 -27.80 -20.50 12.84
CA ASP A 43 -29.16 -20.02 12.60
C ASP A 43 -29.96 -20.17 13.90
N GLU A 44 -30.29 -19.06 14.56
CA GLU A 44 -31.41 -19.03 15.49
C GLU A 44 -32.30 -17.82 15.16
N ASN A 45 -33.49 -18.17 14.66
CA ASN A 45 -34.68 -17.33 14.57
C ASN A 45 -34.90 -16.54 15.86
N ASP A 46 -35.08 -15.23 15.76
CA ASP A 46 -35.87 -14.51 16.75
C ASP A 46 -36.78 -13.49 16.06
N GLU A 47 -38.02 -13.50 16.52
CA GLU A 47 -39.20 -13.00 15.84
C GLU A 47 -39.25 -11.46 15.79
N SER A 48 -39.85 -11.01 14.70
CA SER A 48 -40.24 -9.64 14.43
C SER A 48 -41.34 -9.16 15.40
N GLU A 49 -41.07 -8.09 16.14
CA GLU A 49 -42.15 -7.18 16.58
C GLU A 49 -41.93 -5.77 16.02
N ASN A 50 -42.97 -5.36 15.32
CA ASN A 50 -43.21 -4.12 14.61
C ASN A 50 -43.50 -3.00 15.63
N GLU A 51 -42.77 -1.90 15.58
CA GLU A 51 -43.29 -0.61 16.05
C GLU A 51 -43.12 0.46 14.97
N GLU A 52 -44.28 0.92 14.54
CA GLU A 52 -44.54 2.06 13.67
C GLU A 52 -43.99 3.34 14.30
N THR A 53 -43.31 4.17 13.51
CA THR A 53 -43.33 5.61 13.77
C THR A 53 -43.62 6.38 12.47
N PRO A 54 -44.59 7.30 12.49
CA PRO A 54 -45.13 7.92 11.30
C PRO A 54 -44.30 9.11 10.83
N ASP A 55 -44.43 9.32 9.53
CA ASP A 55 -44.16 10.52 8.75
C ASP A 55 -44.47 11.81 9.54
N ASN A 56 -43.46 12.66 9.73
CA ASN A 56 -43.67 14.06 10.07
C ASN A 56 -42.99 14.96 9.04
N THR A 57 -43.87 15.42 8.17
CA THR A 57 -43.71 16.48 7.19
C THR A 57 -43.35 17.83 7.83
N SER A 58 -42.78 18.70 7.01
CA SER A 58 -42.89 20.17 7.10
C SER A 58 -41.87 20.89 7.99
N SER A 59 -40.87 21.48 7.34
CA SER A 59 -40.88 22.95 7.15
C SER A 59 -39.84 23.34 6.11
N GLU A 60 -40.33 24.01 5.08
CA GLU A 60 -39.60 24.72 4.06
C GLU A 60 -38.99 25.96 4.71
N ASP A 61 -37.66 26.11 4.71
CA ASP A 61 -37.01 27.40 4.95
C ASP A 61 -35.61 27.44 4.31
N ASP A 62 -35.49 28.33 3.32
CA ASP A 62 -34.28 28.93 2.76
C ASP A 62 -33.23 28.05 2.04
N GLY A 63 -33.44 27.93 0.72
CA GLY A 63 -32.63 27.22 -0.29
C GLY A 63 -31.17 27.67 -0.51
N ASP A 64 -30.58 28.42 0.42
CA ASP A 64 -29.14 28.73 0.40
C ASP A 64 -28.31 27.74 1.24
N ASN A 65 -28.94 26.99 2.15
CA ASN A 65 -28.25 26.01 2.99
C ASN A 65 -27.92 24.71 2.23
N ASP A 66 -28.74 24.31 1.27
CA ASP A 66 -28.55 23.10 0.46
C ASP A 66 -27.28 23.12 -0.39
N ILE A 67 -26.87 24.30 -0.87
CA ILE A 67 -25.62 24.45 -1.63
C ILE A 67 -24.42 24.26 -0.70
N LYS A 68 -24.47 24.78 0.54
CA LYS A 68 -23.37 24.64 1.49
C LYS A 68 -23.25 23.21 2.03
N SER A 69 -24.38 22.57 2.32
CA SER A 69 -24.40 21.16 2.73
C SER A 69 -23.97 20.25 1.58
N SER A 70 -24.44 20.48 0.34
CA SER A 70 -23.93 19.73 -0.83
C SER A 70 -22.44 20.00 -1.13
N LEU A 71 -21.95 21.24 -0.98
CA LEU A 71 -20.52 21.57 -1.10
C LEU A 71 -19.66 20.85 -0.07
N SER A 72 -20.16 20.65 1.16
CA SER A 72 -19.45 19.91 2.21
C SER A 72 -19.35 18.40 1.95
N GLN A 73 -20.25 17.84 1.13
CA GLN A 73 -20.24 16.42 0.73
C GLN A 73 -19.30 16.11 -0.45
N ILE A 74 -18.78 17.13 -1.16
CA ILE A 74 -17.89 16.93 -2.31
C ILE A 74 -16.49 16.57 -1.80
N SER A 75 -16.06 15.34 -2.06
CA SER A 75 -14.70 14.89 -1.69
C SER A 75 -13.61 15.79 -2.29
N PHE A 76 -12.51 15.96 -1.56
CA PHE A 76 -11.35 16.76 -2.01
C PHE A 76 -10.81 16.29 -3.38
N GLY A 77 -10.94 14.99 -3.69
CA GLY A 77 -10.58 14.43 -5.00
C GLY A 77 -11.48 14.89 -6.14
N ALA A 78 -12.79 15.06 -5.89
CA ALA A 78 -13.72 15.62 -6.87
C ALA A 78 -13.46 17.12 -7.10
N LEU A 79 -13.14 17.87 -6.04
CA LEU A 79 -12.70 19.27 -6.12
C LEU A 79 -11.39 19.42 -6.92
N ALA A 80 -10.40 18.56 -6.70
CA ALA A 80 -9.14 18.58 -7.46
C ALA A 80 -9.35 18.25 -8.95
N LYS A 81 -10.23 17.28 -9.27
CA LYS A 81 -10.62 16.99 -10.67
C LYS A 81 -11.36 18.17 -11.30
N ALA A 82 -12.27 18.82 -10.57
CA ALA A 82 -12.98 19.99 -11.05
C ALA A 82 -12.00 21.14 -11.34
N GLN A 83 -11.04 21.39 -10.44
CA GLN A 83 -9.97 22.38 -10.65
C GLN A 83 -9.09 22.05 -11.85
N GLN A 84 -8.82 20.77 -12.14
CA GLN A 84 -8.08 20.38 -13.35
C GLN A 84 -8.91 20.52 -14.63
N SER A 85 -10.24 20.33 -14.55
CA SER A 85 -11.14 20.53 -15.70
C SER A 85 -11.40 22.01 -16.02
N LEU A 86 -11.35 22.87 -14.99
CA LEU A 86 -11.37 24.32 -15.14
C LEU A 86 -9.96 24.76 -15.54
N GLY A 87 -9.68 24.66 -16.85
CA GLY A 87 -8.47 25.23 -17.44
C GLY A 87 -8.28 26.69 -16.98
N PRO A 88 -7.03 27.19 -16.95
CA PRO A 88 -6.71 28.50 -16.39
C PRO A 88 -7.61 29.55 -17.01
N LEU A 89 -8.54 30.07 -16.20
CA LEU A 89 -9.36 31.22 -16.56
C LEU A 89 -8.38 32.35 -16.86
N LYS A 90 -8.28 32.69 -18.15
CA LYS A 90 -7.46 33.80 -18.66
C LYS A 90 -7.92 35.11 -18.01
N LYS A 91 -7.41 35.41 -16.81
CA LYS A 91 -7.34 36.78 -16.32
C LYS A 91 -6.20 37.45 -17.08
N GLY A 92 -6.57 38.41 -17.92
CA GLY A 92 -5.67 39.09 -18.84
C GLY A 92 -4.47 39.76 -18.13
N ALA A 93 -3.28 39.40 -18.59
CA ALA A 93 -2.07 40.22 -18.53
C ALA A 93 -1.55 40.28 -19.97
N LYS A 94 -1.90 41.32 -20.72
CA LYS A 94 -1.02 42.46 -21.01
C LYS A 94 0.44 42.05 -21.25
N ARG A 95 0.84 42.25 -22.53
CA ARG A 95 2.18 42.63 -23.01
C ARG A 95 3.20 41.49 -23.00
N LYS A 96 4.10 41.29 -23.96
CA LYS A 96 4.48 41.90 -25.26
C LYS A 96 5.68 41.03 -25.72
N HIS A 97 6.03 41.06 -27.00
CA HIS A 97 7.19 40.37 -27.65
C HIS A 97 6.93 38.89 -27.99
N GLY A 98 7.01 38.40 -29.23
CA GLY A 98 7.50 38.97 -30.48
C GLY A 98 8.40 37.93 -31.16
N SER A 99 7.91 37.30 -32.23
CA SER A 99 8.71 36.76 -33.34
C SER A 99 7.75 36.15 -34.38
N GLU A 100 7.80 36.74 -35.56
CA GLU A 100 7.11 36.36 -36.80
C GLU A 100 7.69 35.06 -37.35
N GLU A 101 6.85 34.19 -37.91
CA GLU A 101 7.13 33.47 -39.15
C GLU A 101 5.80 32.99 -39.74
N GLU A 102 5.60 33.39 -40.99
CA GLU A 102 4.44 33.21 -41.85
C GLU A 102 4.40 31.78 -42.40
N GLU A 103 3.21 31.22 -42.57
CA GLU A 103 2.87 30.47 -43.78
C GLU A 103 1.35 30.33 -43.86
N GLU A 104 0.85 30.81 -45.00
CA GLU A 104 -0.53 30.90 -45.42
C GLU A 104 -1.06 29.52 -45.84
N GLU A 105 -2.32 29.22 -45.54
CA GLU A 105 -3.20 28.55 -46.48
C GLU A 105 -4.66 28.85 -46.11
N GLU A 106 -5.27 29.63 -47.01
CA GLU A 106 -6.70 29.85 -47.18
C GLU A 106 -7.40 28.49 -47.35
N GLU A 107 -8.60 28.25 -46.85
CA GLU A 107 -9.80 28.51 -47.64
C GLU A 107 -11.08 28.13 -46.85
N ASN A 108 -12.15 28.88 -47.13
CA ASN A 108 -13.56 28.48 -47.11
C ASN A 108 -14.31 28.39 -45.76
N ASN A 109 -14.75 29.57 -45.32
CA ASN A 109 -16.17 29.94 -45.20
C ASN A 109 -17.19 28.81 -45.48
N THR A 110 -18.03 28.48 -44.50
CA THR A 110 -19.47 28.83 -44.53
C THR A 110 -20.07 28.68 -43.14
N ASN A 111 -20.51 29.80 -42.59
CA ASN A 111 -21.27 29.90 -41.36
C ASN A 111 -22.76 29.70 -41.72
N THR A 112 -23.25 28.46 -41.67
CA THR A 112 -24.70 28.17 -41.70
C THR A 112 -25.14 27.44 -40.45
N LYS A 113 -25.74 28.24 -39.58
CA LYS A 113 -26.69 27.91 -38.51
C LYS A 113 -27.41 26.57 -38.72
N TYR A 114 -27.07 25.56 -37.92
CA TYR A 114 -28.01 24.52 -37.51
C TYR A 114 -27.89 24.31 -36.01
N LYS A 115 -29.02 24.45 -35.30
CA LYS A 115 -29.15 24.15 -33.88
C LYS A 115 -28.94 22.64 -33.69
N LYS A 116 -27.69 22.18 -33.58
CA LYS A 116 -27.40 20.80 -33.18
C LYS A 116 -27.85 20.61 -31.72
N SER A 117 -28.60 19.54 -31.47
CA SER A 117 -29.04 19.19 -30.13
C SER A 117 -27.82 18.96 -29.22
N LYS A 118 -27.97 19.17 -27.91
CA LYS A 118 -26.88 18.99 -26.94
C LYS A 118 -26.27 17.58 -26.99
N SER A 119 -27.06 16.58 -27.39
CA SER A 119 -26.61 15.20 -27.65
C SER A 119 -25.70 15.10 -28.87
N ASP A 120 -26.01 15.80 -29.96
CA ASP A 120 -25.18 15.76 -31.17
C ASP A 120 -23.83 16.44 -30.95
N ALA A 121 -23.80 17.55 -30.19
CA ALA A 121 -22.57 18.21 -29.80
C ALA A 121 -21.67 17.31 -28.91
N LEU A 122 -22.27 16.51 -28.02
CA LEU A 122 -21.54 15.55 -27.20
C LEU A 122 -20.99 14.37 -28.02
N ASN A 123 -21.75 13.89 -29.00
CA ASN A 123 -21.30 12.81 -29.88
C ASN A 123 -20.14 13.28 -30.77
N GLU A 124 -20.23 14.49 -31.33
CA GLU A 124 -19.14 15.10 -32.10
C GLU A 124 -17.87 15.31 -31.24
N LEU A 125 -18.03 15.70 -29.97
CA LEU A 125 -16.91 15.80 -29.04
C LEU A 125 -16.29 14.44 -28.73
N ARG A 126 -17.10 13.39 -28.55
CA ARG A 126 -16.61 12.01 -28.32
C ARG A 126 -15.84 11.48 -29.52
N GLU A 127 -16.34 11.70 -30.73
CA GLU A 127 -15.65 11.31 -31.97
C GLU A 127 -14.33 12.08 -32.13
N ARG A 128 -14.31 13.38 -31.82
CA ARG A 128 -13.09 14.19 -31.83
C ARG A 128 -12.05 13.69 -30.83
N ILE A 129 -12.47 13.32 -29.61
CA ILE A 129 -11.58 12.73 -28.60
C ILE A 129 -11.04 11.37 -29.07
N ARG A 130 -11.86 10.53 -29.70
CA ARG A 130 -11.44 9.24 -30.23
C ARG A 130 -10.40 9.40 -31.34
N ARG A 131 -10.64 10.29 -32.30
CA ARG A 131 -9.69 10.61 -33.38
C ARG A 131 -8.37 11.16 -32.86
N ALA A 132 -8.41 12.08 -31.89
CA ALA A 132 -7.21 12.60 -31.25
C ALA A 132 -6.42 11.53 -30.48
N LYS A 133 -7.11 10.51 -29.93
CA LYS A 133 -6.48 9.39 -29.23
C LYS A 133 -5.84 8.40 -30.20
N GLU A 134 -6.48 8.12 -31.33
CA GLU A 134 -5.94 7.29 -32.42
C GLU A 134 -4.74 7.96 -33.10
N GLU A 135 -4.79 9.28 -33.35
CA GLU A 135 -3.63 10.04 -33.85
C GLU A 135 -2.45 9.99 -32.88
N LYS A 136 -2.68 10.16 -31.57
CA LYS A 136 -1.61 10.02 -30.56
C LYS A 136 -1.04 8.60 -30.48
N ALA A 137 -1.88 7.57 -30.61
CA ALA A 137 -1.43 6.18 -30.65
C ALA A 137 -0.52 5.95 -31.87
N SER A 138 -0.97 6.34 -33.07
CA SER A 138 -0.20 6.19 -34.30
C SER A 138 1.11 6.99 -34.31
N LYS A 139 1.13 8.19 -33.69
CA LYS A 139 2.35 8.99 -33.55
C LYS A 139 3.34 8.35 -32.59
N SER A 140 2.87 7.69 -31.53
CA SER A 140 3.74 6.95 -30.59
C SER A 140 4.32 5.67 -31.19
N GLU A 141 3.58 5.01 -32.09
CA GLU A 141 4.12 3.84 -32.80
C GLU A 141 5.14 4.27 -33.86
N ARG A 142 4.87 5.35 -34.60
CA ARG A 142 5.84 5.91 -35.56
C ARG A 142 7.10 6.46 -34.88
N SER A 143 7.00 7.06 -33.70
CA SER A 143 8.20 7.55 -32.98
C SER A 143 9.03 6.43 -32.38
N ARG A 144 8.41 5.31 -31.97
CA ARG A 144 9.15 4.12 -31.53
C ARG A 144 9.87 3.44 -32.68
N ASP A 145 9.25 3.40 -33.85
CA ASP A 145 9.90 2.80 -35.02
C ASP A 145 11.01 3.71 -35.58
N SER A 146 10.86 5.04 -35.52
CA SER A 146 11.95 5.95 -35.93
C SER A 146 13.14 5.97 -34.95
N GLU A 147 12.92 5.86 -33.64
CA GLU A 147 14.04 5.72 -32.67
C GLU A 147 14.75 4.36 -32.75
N LEU A 148 14.08 3.33 -33.29
CA LEU A 148 14.72 2.05 -33.63
C LEU A 148 15.55 2.15 -34.91
N LEU A 149 15.15 3.01 -35.85
CA LEU A 149 15.84 3.20 -37.13
C LEU A 149 17.03 4.17 -37.06
N ASP A 150 17.06 5.14 -36.13
CA ASP A 150 18.21 6.03 -35.95
C ASP A 150 19.35 5.43 -35.10
N LYS A 151 19.18 4.21 -34.60
CA LYS A 151 20.31 3.32 -34.28
C LYS A 151 20.88 2.71 -35.57
N LYS A 152 21.16 3.55 -36.57
CA LYS A 152 21.72 3.14 -37.87
C LYS A 152 23.04 2.40 -37.65
N HIS A 153 22.97 1.10 -37.92
CA HIS A 153 24.09 0.19 -38.20
C HIS A 153 25.27 0.22 -37.23
N LYS A 154 25.03 -0.11 -35.95
CA LYS A 154 26.03 -0.94 -35.27
C LYS A 154 25.89 -2.32 -35.89
N GLU A 155 26.81 -2.68 -36.80
CA GLU A 155 26.89 -4.01 -37.40
C GLU A 155 26.74 -5.06 -36.28
N ALA A 156 25.59 -5.73 -36.27
CA ALA A 156 25.33 -6.76 -35.28
C ALA A 156 26.37 -7.88 -35.46
N ARG A 157 26.87 -8.42 -34.35
CA ARG A 157 27.75 -9.59 -34.36
C ARG A 157 27.07 -10.69 -35.18
N SER A 158 27.79 -11.34 -36.09
CA SER A 158 27.22 -12.41 -36.95
C SER A 158 26.69 -13.61 -36.15
N SER A 159 27.20 -13.84 -34.94
CA SER A 159 26.68 -14.83 -33.99
C SER A 159 26.95 -14.39 -32.54
N LYS A 160 26.29 -15.03 -31.57
CA LYS A 160 26.51 -14.77 -30.13
C LYS A 160 27.99 -14.96 -29.70
N HIS A 161 28.74 -15.77 -30.43
CA HIS A 161 30.14 -16.09 -30.13
C HIS A 161 31.16 -15.31 -30.98
N ALA A 162 30.76 -14.67 -32.08
CA ALA A 162 31.68 -13.88 -32.92
C ALA A 162 32.03 -12.53 -32.24
N PRO A 163 33.26 -12.02 -32.26
CA PRO A 163 33.59 -10.72 -31.65
C PRO A 163 32.83 -9.56 -32.32
N ALA A 164 32.60 -8.46 -31.58
CA ALA A 164 32.03 -7.24 -32.14
C ALA A 164 33.15 -6.37 -32.72
N VAL A 165 33.09 -6.04 -34.01
CA VAL A 165 34.00 -5.06 -34.62
C VAL A 165 33.56 -3.67 -34.14
N GLN A 166 34.51 -2.89 -33.62
CA GLN A 166 34.32 -1.48 -33.28
C GLN A 166 35.36 -0.67 -34.08
N SER A 167 34.97 0.48 -34.62
CA SER A 167 35.91 1.37 -35.33
C SER A 167 36.98 1.88 -34.37
N SER A 168 38.25 1.88 -34.80
CA SER A 168 39.38 2.44 -34.05
C SER A 168 39.23 3.94 -33.75
N LYS A 169 38.32 4.64 -34.43
CA LYS A 169 38.02 6.05 -34.21
C LYS A 169 37.14 6.31 -32.97
N TYR A 170 36.49 5.28 -32.43
CA TYR A 170 35.58 5.46 -31.29
C TYR A 170 36.37 5.42 -29.97
N ALA A 171 36.59 6.58 -29.36
CA ALA A 171 37.25 6.69 -28.07
C ALA A 171 36.37 6.14 -26.93
N VAL A 172 36.95 5.32 -26.06
CA VAL A 172 36.26 4.81 -24.86
C VAL A 172 36.05 5.95 -23.87
N SER A 173 34.80 6.21 -23.45
CA SER A 173 34.49 7.26 -22.48
C SER A 173 35.09 6.95 -21.11
N ARG A 174 35.77 7.92 -20.49
CA ARG A 174 36.41 7.75 -19.16
C ARG A 174 35.40 7.64 -18.01
N ARG A 175 34.22 8.26 -18.14
CA ARG A 175 33.17 8.21 -17.10
C ARG A 175 32.33 6.94 -17.28
N ARG A 176 32.31 6.10 -16.24
CA ARG A 176 31.35 5.00 -16.15
C ARG A 176 30.01 5.59 -15.70
N VAL A 177 28.96 5.48 -16.52
CA VAL A 177 27.58 5.73 -16.09
C VAL A 177 27.18 4.50 -15.27
N VAL A 178 27.32 4.57 -13.95
CA VAL A 178 27.01 3.46 -13.03
C VAL A 178 25.51 3.38 -12.74
N VAL A 179 24.79 4.47 -12.95
CA VAL A 179 23.34 4.57 -12.85
C VAL A 179 22.87 5.37 -14.05
N ASP A 180 22.06 4.76 -14.91
CA ASP A 180 21.44 5.46 -16.05
C ASP A 180 20.77 6.74 -15.52
N GLY A 181 21.07 7.89 -16.10
CA GLY A 181 20.65 9.20 -15.57
C GLY A 181 19.13 9.34 -15.41
N GLU A 182 18.35 8.49 -16.07
CA GLU A 182 16.89 8.38 -15.95
C GLU A 182 16.44 7.79 -14.60
N ASN A 183 17.27 6.96 -13.97
CA ASN A 183 16.98 6.30 -12.69
C ASN A 183 17.43 7.11 -11.47
N VAL A 184 18.14 8.23 -11.66
CA VAL A 184 18.39 9.21 -10.59
C VAL A 184 17.21 10.16 -10.58
N ALA A 185 16.15 9.82 -9.83
CA ALA A 185 15.01 10.70 -9.65
C ALA A 185 15.51 12.09 -9.23
N GLN A 186 15.43 13.07 -10.13
CA GLN A 186 15.85 14.44 -9.84
C GLN A 186 15.12 14.90 -8.58
N ALA A 187 15.88 15.40 -7.59
CA ALA A 187 15.32 15.87 -6.34
C ALA A 187 14.32 17.00 -6.65
N LYS A 188 13.01 16.68 -6.56
CA LYS A 188 11.94 17.64 -6.80
C LYS A 188 12.06 18.74 -5.74
N SER A 189 12.10 20.01 -6.17
CA SER A 189 12.04 21.15 -5.26
C SER A 189 10.74 21.09 -4.45
N ARG A 190 10.83 20.72 -3.16
CA ARG A 190 9.72 20.67 -2.21
C ARG A 190 9.95 21.72 -1.12
N ASP A 191 8.86 22.19 -0.52
CA ASP A 191 8.92 23.01 0.71
C ASP A 191 9.77 22.26 1.76
N PRO A 192 10.77 22.92 2.38
CA PRO A 192 11.69 22.27 3.32
C PRO A 192 10.97 21.59 4.48
N ARG A 193 9.77 22.02 4.88
CA ARG A 193 8.96 21.32 5.90
C ARG A 193 8.54 19.92 5.47
N PHE A 194 8.42 19.72 4.15
CA PHE A 194 8.04 18.46 3.51
C PHE A 194 9.19 17.86 2.69
N ASP A 195 10.41 18.38 2.82
CA ASP A 195 11.59 17.74 2.26
C ASP A 195 11.77 16.40 2.95
N SER A 196 11.93 15.34 2.17
CA SER A 196 12.18 14.01 2.70
C SER A 196 13.39 13.99 3.61
N ALA A 197 14.40 14.85 3.41
CA ALA A 197 15.52 14.96 4.32
C ALA A 197 15.09 15.57 5.67
N VAL A 198 14.38 16.70 5.70
CA VAL A 198 13.89 17.35 6.94
C VAL A 198 12.87 16.47 7.66
N GLN A 199 11.95 15.85 6.91
CA GLN A 199 11.08 14.81 7.42
C GLN A 199 11.90 13.65 7.95
N SER A 200 13.00 13.21 7.32
CA SER A 200 13.88 12.14 7.85
C SER A 200 14.79 12.58 9.01
N TYR A 201 15.00 13.88 9.23
CA TYR A 201 15.74 14.40 10.39
C TYR A 201 14.81 14.55 11.60
N SER A 202 13.56 14.95 11.37
CA SER A 202 12.48 14.78 12.36
C SER A 202 12.25 13.29 12.61
N HIS A 203 11.98 12.52 11.55
CA HIS A 203 11.88 11.06 11.50
C HIS A 203 13.26 10.41 11.40
N GLY A 204 14.11 10.69 12.40
CA GLY A 204 15.47 10.19 12.51
C GLY A 204 15.66 8.73 12.08
N VAL A 205 16.50 8.56 11.05
CA VAL A 205 17.26 7.35 10.69
C VAL A 205 16.47 6.24 10.00
N LYS A 206 16.48 6.33 8.66
CA LYS A 206 16.41 5.26 7.64
C LYS A 206 15.16 4.36 7.70
N SER A 207 14.49 4.29 6.55
CA SER A 207 13.26 3.53 6.26
C SER A 207 13.37 2.00 6.38
N SER A 208 14.00 1.48 7.43
CA SER A 208 13.74 0.09 7.82
C SER A 208 12.40 0.08 8.55
N SER A 209 11.51 -0.83 8.17
CA SER A 209 10.15 -1.00 8.69
C SER A 209 10.03 -1.23 10.21
N TYR A 210 11.14 -1.09 10.96
CA TYR A 210 11.26 -1.33 12.39
C TYR A 210 11.94 -0.17 13.15
N SER A 211 12.42 0.90 12.49
CA SER A 211 13.13 2.01 13.16
C SER A 211 12.14 3.12 13.53
N THR A 212 11.56 2.99 14.71
CA THR A 212 10.69 4.02 15.29
C THR A 212 11.56 5.21 15.74
N SER A 213 11.70 6.19 14.87
CA SER A 213 12.35 7.46 15.19
C SER A 213 11.67 8.16 16.38
N HIS A 214 12.41 8.98 17.14
CA HIS A 214 11.86 9.70 18.28
C HIS A 214 10.66 10.60 17.93
N SER A 215 10.57 11.12 16.69
CA SER A 215 9.40 11.89 16.25
C SER A 215 8.17 11.03 16.01
N ASP A 216 8.32 9.78 15.59
CA ASP A 216 7.18 8.85 15.45
C ASP A 216 6.57 8.57 16.83
N LEU A 217 7.41 8.47 17.86
CA LEU A 217 6.95 8.35 19.25
C LEU A 217 6.24 9.60 19.76
N ALA A 218 6.74 10.78 19.41
CA ALA A 218 6.11 12.05 19.76
C ALA A 218 4.78 12.21 19.01
N ALA A 219 4.73 11.88 17.72
CA ALA A 219 3.54 11.91 16.90
C ALA A 219 2.48 10.93 17.44
N ALA A 220 2.85 9.68 17.76
CA ALA A 220 1.93 8.71 18.33
C ALA A 220 1.32 9.17 19.67
N LYS A 221 2.07 9.95 20.47
CA LYS A 221 1.56 10.55 21.71
C LYS A 221 0.69 11.79 21.44
N ASN A 222 1.16 12.71 20.60
CA ASN A 222 0.46 13.96 20.29
C ASN A 222 -0.87 13.72 19.57
N TYR A 223 -0.91 12.66 18.75
CA TYR A 223 -2.09 12.23 18.00
C TYR A 223 -2.70 10.94 18.58
N ALA A 224 -2.57 10.72 19.90
CA ALA A 224 -3.13 9.53 20.57
C ALA A 224 -4.65 9.43 20.40
N PHE A 225 -5.35 10.57 20.30
CA PHE A 225 -6.80 10.64 20.04
C PHE A 225 -7.21 9.95 18.72
N LEU A 226 -6.30 9.77 17.75
CA LEU A 226 -6.58 9.02 16.53
C LEU A 226 -6.88 7.54 16.82
N ASN A 227 -6.42 6.99 17.96
CA ASN A 227 -6.77 5.64 18.36
C ASN A 227 -8.25 5.54 18.77
N GLU A 228 -8.76 6.55 19.48
CA GLU A 228 -10.18 6.65 19.83
C GLU A 228 -11.04 6.77 18.56
N TYR A 229 -10.60 7.59 17.59
CA TYR A 229 -11.28 7.71 16.30
C TYR A 229 -11.31 6.39 15.53
N ARG A 230 -10.20 5.63 15.50
CA ARG A 230 -10.16 4.30 14.86
C ARG A 230 -11.09 3.30 15.55
N ASP A 231 -11.22 3.37 16.86
CA ASP A 231 -12.11 2.50 17.62
C ASP A 231 -13.58 2.86 17.38
N ALA A 232 -13.90 4.15 17.26
CA ALA A 232 -15.23 4.61 16.86
C ALA A 232 -15.56 4.22 15.41
N GLU A 233 -14.62 4.38 14.48
CA GLU A 233 -14.76 3.99 13.08
C GLU A 233 -15.01 2.47 12.95
N LEU A 234 -14.29 1.65 13.73
CA LEU A 234 -14.54 0.20 13.78
C LEU A 234 -15.95 -0.14 14.23
N LYS A 235 -16.46 0.53 15.28
CA LYS A 235 -17.84 0.34 15.74
C LYS A 235 -18.86 0.76 14.69
N GLU A 236 -18.66 1.92 14.05
CA GLU A 236 -19.54 2.40 12.99
C GLU A 236 -19.59 1.42 11.80
N LEU A 237 -18.44 0.88 11.40
CA LEU A 237 -18.38 -0.13 10.33
C LEU A 237 -19.07 -1.45 10.74
N GLU A 238 -18.90 -1.90 11.98
CA GLU A 238 -19.60 -3.08 12.50
C GLU A 238 -21.11 -2.88 12.54
N GLU A 239 -21.59 -1.70 12.93
CA GLU A 239 -23.01 -1.39 12.87
C GLU A 239 -23.54 -1.30 11.44
N LYS A 240 -22.77 -0.71 10.52
CA LYS A 240 -23.11 -0.71 9.08
C LYS A 240 -23.21 -2.13 8.55
N LEU A 241 -22.31 -3.04 8.96
CA LEU A 241 -22.35 -4.45 8.58
C LEU A 241 -23.63 -5.13 9.08
N ARG A 242 -24.07 -4.81 10.31
CA ARG A 242 -25.33 -5.32 10.88
C ARG A 242 -26.57 -4.79 10.14
N ARG A 243 -26.55 -3.53 9.71
CA ARG A 243 -27.68 -2.88 9.00
C ARG A 243 -27.76 -3.24 7.52
N SER A 244 -26.62 -3.50 6.87
CA SER A 244 -26.56 -3.79 5.44
C SER A 244 -27.24 -5.11 5.11
N LYS A 245 -28.11 -5.11 4.09
CA LYS A 245 -28.78 -6.31 3.58
C LYS A 245 -28.08 -6.88 2.35
N GLU A 246 -27.48 -6.02 1.53
CA GLU A 246 -26.81 -6.40 0.28
C GLU A 246 -25.51 -7.18 0.53
N ASP A 247 -25.35 -8.33 -0.14
CA ASP A 247 -24.22 -9.23 0.08
C ASP A 247 -22.88 -8.65 -0.39
N ASP A 248 -22.89 -7.88 -1.48
CA ASP A 248 -21.71 -7.18 -1.99
C ASP A 248 -21.22 -6.10 -1.01
N GLU A 249 -22.15 -5.36 -0.38
CA GLU A 249 -21.83 -4.37 0.64
C GLU A 249 -21.31 -5.05 1.91
N LYS A 250 -21.96 -6.13 2.37
CA LYS A 250 -21.49 -6.93 3.51
C LYS A 250 -20.07 -7.44 3.27
N ALA A 251 -19.76 -7.96 2.09
CA ALA A 251 -18.41 -8.45 1.77
C ALA A 251 -17.37 -7.32 1.81
N ARG A 252 -17.71 -6.13 1.28
CA ARG A 252 -16.84 -4.94 1.34
C ARG A 252 -16.62 -4.46 2.78
N LEU A 253 -17.67 -4.40 3.60
CA LEU A 253 -17.62 -4.00 5.00
C LEU A 253 -16.81 -5.00 5.83
N LYS A 254 -17.06 -6.30 5.69
CA LYS A 254 -16.26 -7.37 6.34
C LYS A 254 -14.77 -7.19 6.03
N LYS A 255 -14.41 -7.01 4.75
CA LYS A 255 -13.01 -6.80 4.34
C LYS A 255 -12.41 -5.54 4.96
N MET A 256 -13.16 -4.44 5.02
CA MET A 256 -12.70 -3.20 5.65
C MET A 256 -12.48 -3.38 7.15
N ILE A 257 -13.43 -4.00 7.85
CA ILE A 257 -13.35 -4.29 9.27
C ILE A 257 -12.13 -5.17 9.57
N THR A 258 -11.91 -6.25 8.82
CA THR A 258 -10.73 -7.11 8.98
C THR A 258 -9.44 -6.31 8.78
N SER A 259 -9.35 -5.51 7.70
CA SER A 259 -8.17 -4.67 7.45
C SER A 259 -7.90 -3.66 8.58
N MET A 260 -8.93 -3.04 9.13
CA MET A 260 -8.81 -2.07 10.23
C MET A 260 -8.45 -2.76 11.55
N LYS A 261 -9.06 -3.90 11.87
CA LYS A 261 -8.72 -4.74 13.03
C LYS A 261 -7.26 -5.20 12.96
N ASP A 262 -6.79 -5.64 11.79
CA ASP A 262 -5.42 -6.11 11.61
C ASP A 262 -4.40 -4.97 11.76
N ARG A 263 -4.71 -3.77 11.25
CA ARG A 263 -3.89 -2.57 11.50
C ARG A 263 -3.83 -2.24 13.00
N LYS A 264 -4.96 -2.28 13.71
CA LYS A 264 -5.00 -2.06 15.16
C LYS A 264 -4.13 -3.06 15.91
N ARG A 265 -4.30 -4.36 15.62
CA ARG A 265 -3.49 -5.44 16.21
C ARG A 265 -1.99 -5.26 15.92
N ALA A 266 -1.63 -4.86 14.71
CA ALA A 266 -0.23 -4.58 14.35
C ALA A 266 0.35 -3.39 15.13
N MET A 267 -0.43 -2.33 15.34
CA MET A 267 -0.02 -1.19 16.18
C MET A 267 0.17 -1.59 17.64
N GLU A 268 -0.76 -2.37 18.20
CA GLU A 268 -0.64 -2.88 19.57
C GLU A 268 0.57 -3.80 19.75
N ASN A 269 0.88 -4.65 18.75
CA ASN A 269 2.09 -5.47 18.74
C ASN A 269 3.35 -4.61 18.81
N ARG A 270 3.45 -3.56 17.99
CA ARG A 270 4.59 -2.62 18.00
C ARG A 270 4.71 -1.88 19.33
N GLU A 271 3.58 -1.47 19.91
CA GLU A 271 3.58 -0.78 21.20
C GLU A 271 4.00 -1.73 22.33
N ARG A 272 3.57 -3.01 22.33
CA ARG A 272 4.05 -4.01 23.28
C ARG A 272 5.55 -4.25 23.18
N GLU A 273 6.09 -4.42 21.96
CA GLU A 273 7.55 -4.53 21.76
C GLU A 273 8.29 -3.29 22.27
N ARG A 274 7.76 -2.09 22.00
CA ARG A 274 8.33 -0.83 22.50
C ARG A 274 8.29 -0.77 24.04
N GLN A 275 7.20 -1.18 24.66
CA GLN A 275 7.06 -1.19 26.12
C GLN A 275 8.05 -2.15 26.76
N VAL A 276 8.21 -3.36 26.23
CA VAL A 276 9.24 -4.32 26.67
C VAL A 276 10.63 -3.70 26.58
N LEU A 277 10.98 -3.13 25.43
CA LEU A 277 12.27 -2.48 25.23
C LEU A 277 12.49 -1.30 26.18
N ALA A 278 11.45 -0.49 26.44
CA ALA A 278 11.50 0.62 27.38
C ALA A 278 11.68 0.14 28.83
N LYS A 279 10.93 -0.90 29.26
CA LYS A 279 11.05 -1.55 30.57
C LYS A 279 12.46 -2.12 30.75
N HIS A 280 12.99 -2.82 29.75
CA HIS A 280 14.34 -3.37 29.76
C HIS A 280 15.40 -2.25 29.88
N ARG A 281 15.32 -1.21 29.04
CA ARG A 281 16.24 -0.05 29.12
C ARG A 281 16.17 0.66 30.48
N LYS A 282 14.98 0.74 31.10
CA LYS A 282 14.83 1.31 32.44
C LYS A 282 15.52 0.45 33.50
N LYS A 283 15.29 -0.87 33.50
CA LYS A 283 15.94 -1.82 34.41
C LYS A 283 17.47 -1.79 34.30
N GLU A 284 18.01 -1.81 33.08
CA GLU A 284 19.46 -1.74 32.88
C GLU A 284 20.04 -0.41 33.37
N ARG A 285 19.34 0.71 33.15
CA ARG A 285 19.76 2.02 33.66
C ARG A 285 19.78 2.06 35.18
N GLU A 286 18.79 1.45 35.84
CA GLU A 286 18.72 1.35 37.31
C GLU A 286 19.86 0.48 37.86
N LEU A 287 20.14 -0.68 37.26
CA LEU A 287 21.25 -1.56 37.65
C LEU A 287 22.63 -0.90 37.48
N ILE A 288 22.81 -0.08 36.45
CA ILE A 288 24.03 0.71 36.25
C ILE A 288 24.13 1.82 37.29
N LYS A 289 23.02 2.51 37.58
CA LYS A 289 22.96 3.56 38.59
C LYS A 289 23.28 3.02 40.00
N GLU A 290 22.85 1.81 40.31
CA GLU A 290 23.18 1.10 41.55
C GLU A 290 24.62 0.56 41.58
N GLY A 291 25.34 0.58 40.44
CA GLY A 291 26.70 0.05 40.32
C GLY A 291 26.79 -1.48 40.20
N LYS A 292 25.65 -2.19 40.13
CA LYS A 292 25.61 -3.66 39.96
C LYS A 292 26.07 -4.11 38.58
N LYS A 293 25.92 -3.25 37.58
CA LYS A 293 26.36 -3.48 36.20
C LYS A 293 27.19 -2.31 35.71
N GLU A 294 28.35 -2.57 35.13
CA GLU A 294 29.17 -1.52 34.51
C GLU A 294 28.68 -1.16 33.10
N LYS A 295 28.12 -2.13 32.36
CA LYS A 295 27.73 -1.98 30.95
C LYS A 295 26.25 -2.27 30.75
N ALA A 296 25.61 -1.47 29.92
CA ALA A 296 24.21 -1.70 29.51
C ALA A 296 24.11 -2.94 28.62
N TRP A 297 23.24 -3.87 28.98
CA TRP A 297 22.86 -4.95 28.09
C TRP A 297 21.76 -4.48 27.14
N PHE A 298 21.88 -4.82 25.86
CA PHE A 298 20.84 -4.53 24.87
C PHE A 298 20.20 -5.83 24.40
N LEU A 299 18.87 -5.87 24.44
CA LEU A 299 18.12 -7.05 24.04
C LEU A 299 18.23 -7.28 22.54
N LYS A 300 18.55 -8.51 22.13
CA LYS A 300 18.51 -8.91 20.71
C LYS A 300 17.07 -8.84 20.20
N LYS A 301 16.89 -8.64 18.88
CA LYS A 301 15.56 -8.58 18.27
C LYS A 301 14.73 -9.86 18.54
N ALA A 302 15.38 -11.03 18.53
CA ALA A 302 14.73 -12.31 18.83
C ALA A 302 14.23 -12.37 20.28
N ASP A 303 15.04 -11.90 21.23
CA ASP A 303 14.67 -11.91 22.64
C ASP A 303 13.60 -10.86 22.95
N LEU A 304 13.63 -9.72 22.26
CA LEU A 304 12.58 -8.70 22.33
C LEU A 304 11.21 -9.27 21.93
N LYS A 305 11.16 -10.03 20.83
CA LYS A 305 9.94 -10.70 20.39
C LYS A 305 9.47 -11.76 21.39
N LYS A 306 10.40 -12.53 21.98
CA LYS A 306 10.07 -13.53 23.01
C LYS A 306 9.47 -12.88 24.25
N GLU A 307 10.06 -11.78 24.73
CA GLU A 307 9.55 -11.03 25.87
C GLU A 307 8.19 -10.38 25.57
N ALA A 308 8.00 -9.79 24.38
CA ALA A 308 6.71 -9.24 23.96
C ALA A 308 5.62 -10.31 23.84
N LEU A 309 5.97 -11.52 23.40
CA LEU A 309 5.04 -12.65 23.38
C LEU A 309 4.68 -13.12 24.79
N LYS A 310 5.64 -13.19 25.71
CA LYS A 310 5.36 -13.51 27.13
C LYS A 310 4.37 -12.51 27.72
N GLU A 311 4.62 -11.20 27.54
CA GLU A 311 3.72 -10.15 28.00
C GLU A 311 2.31 -10.27 27.37
N LYS A 312 2.21 -10.59 26.07
CA LYS A 312 0.92 -10.84 25.40
C LYS A 312 0.16 -12.02 26.02
N TYR A 313 0.82 -13.16 26.27
CA TYR A 313 0.17 -14.32 26.87
C TYR A 313 -0.20 -14.10 28.34
N GLU A 314 0.62 -13.35 29.08
CA GLU A 314 0.34 -12.93 30.46
C GLU A 314 -0.88 -12.01 30.55
N SER A 315 -1.05 -11.09 29.58
CA SER A 315 -2.22 -10.20 29.52
C SER A 315 -3.51 -10.87 29.07
N MET A 316 -3.44 -12.02 28.39
CA MET A 316 -4.62 -12.80 27.96
C MET A 316 -5.19 -13.64 29.10
N GLY A 317 -6.51 -13.88 29.06
CA GLY A 317 -7.20 -14.73 30.03
C GLY A 317 -6.72 -16.18 29.99
N ALA A 318 -6.90 -16.94 31.09
CA ALA A 318 -6.39 -18.31 31.19
C ALA A 318 -6.91 -19.25 30.08
N LYS A 319 -8.21 -19.16 29.76
CA LYS A 319 -8.85 -19.96 28.68
C LYS A 319 -8.28 -19.60 27.30
N GLU A 320 -8.17 -18.31 27.01
CA GLU A 320 -7.63 -17.80 25.74
C GLU A 320 -6.15 -18.15 25.56
N ARG A 321 -5.37 -18.05 26.64
CA ARG A 321 -3.97 -18.47 26.69
C ARG A 321 -3.83 -19.94 26.36
N GLN A 322 -4.63 -20.81 27.00
CA GLN A 322 -4.60 -22.25 26.74
C GLN A 322 -5.01 -22.56 25.28
N LYS A 323 -6.11 -21.96 24.79
CA LYS A 323 -6.56 -22.11 23.39
C LYS A 323 -5.48 -21.64 22.40
N GLY A 324 -4.80 -20.54 22.70
CA GLY A 324 -3.70 -20.00 21.90
C GLY A 324 -2.46 -20.90 21.89
N ILE A 325 -2.10 -21.49 23.04
CA ILE A 325 -0.99 -22.45 23.14
C ILE A 325 -1.32 -23.76 22.42
N GLU A 326 -2.53 -24.27 22.59
CA GLU A 326 -2.99 -25.50 21.93
C GLU A 326 -3.02 -25.35 20.39
N ARG A 327 -3.58 -24.25 19.88
CA ARG A 327 -3.54 -23.94 18.44
C ARG A 327 -2.09 -23.85 17.93
N ARG A 328 -1.18 -23.25 18.70
CA ARG A 328 0.25 -23.22 18.34
C ARG A 328 0.87 -24.62 18.34
N ARG A 329 0.58 -25.46 19.35
CA ARG A 329 1.03 -26.85 19.40
C ARG A 329 0.52 -27.66 18.20
N LYS A 330 -0.76 -27.53 17.83
CA LYS A 330 -1.36 -28.17 16.65
C LYS A 330 -0.69 -27.71 15.35
N LYS A 331 -0.38 -26.41 15.22
CA LYS A 331 0.33 -25.86 14.06
C LYS A 331 1.78 -26.38 13.97
N VAL A 332 2.51 -26.39 15.09
CA VAL A 332 3.88 -26.94 15.15
C VAL A 332 3.86 -28.43 14.78
N ALA A 333 2.98 -29.22 15.41
CA ALA A 333 2.82 -30.64 15.08
C ALA A 333 2.42 -30.87 13.61
N SER A 334 1.58 -30.01 13.04
CA SER A 334 1.21 -30.07 11.62
C SER A 334 2.40 -29.75 10.69
N LYS A 335 3.26 -28.79 11.05
CA LYS A 335 4.50 -28.47 10.34
C LYS A 335 5.49 -29.63 10.43
N GLU A 336 5.71 -30.18 11.62
CA GLU A 336 6.56 -31.35 11.86
C GLU A 336 6.08 -32.56 11.04
N LYS A 337 4.76 -32.81 11.01
CA LYS A 337 4.16 -33.85 10.15
C LYS A 337 4.40 -33.59 8.67
N LYS A 338 4.42 -32.33 8.22
CA LYS A 338 4.69 -31.97 6.82
C LYS A 338 6.16 -32.14 6.43
N GLU A 339 7.07 -31.83 7.36
CA GLU A 339 8.51 -31.99 7.23
C GLU A 339 8.94 -33.46 7.21
N MET A 340 8.19 -34.32 7.91
CA MET A 340 8.39 -35.77 7.84
C MET A 340 8.30 -36.28 6.38
N PRO A 341 9.23 -37.16 5.96
CA PRO A 341 9.18 -37.82 4.67
C PRO A 341 7.81 -38.45 4.43
N ARG A 342 7.29 -38.35 3.20
CA ARG A 342 5.93 -38.83 2.85
C ARG A 342 5.65 -40.26 3.31
N SER A 343 6.65 -41.14 3.33
CA SER A 343 6.55 -42.52 3.81
C SER A 343 6.14 -42.63 5.28
N ARG A 344 6.48 -41.65 6.13
CA ARG A 344 6.11 -41.62 7.55
C ARG A 344 4.79 -40.89 7.83
N ARG A 345 4.26 -40.13 6.87
CA ARG A 345 3.01 -39.36 7.06
C ARG A 345 1.74 -40.21 7.02
N ILE A 346 1.79 -41.34 6.31
CA ILE A 346 0.62 -42.18 5.99
C ILE A 346 0.36 -43.23 7.09
N VAL A 347 1.31 -43.47 8.00
CA VAL A 347 1.26 -44.58 8.97
C VAL A 347 0.38 -44.29 10.20
N GLU A 348 -0.13 -43.06 10.37
CA GLU A 348 -1.01 -42.69 11.51
C GLU A 348 -2.34 -42.06 11.07
N GLY A 349 -3.13 -42.78 10.27
CA GLY A 349 -4.55 -42.51 10.06
C GLY A 349 -5.31 -43.80 10.29
#